data_AF-A0A7W7YL46-F1
#
_entry.id   AF-A0A7W7YL46-F1
#
_cell.length_a   1.000
_cell.length_b   1.000
_cell.length_c   1.000
_cell.angle_alpha   90.00
_cell.angle_beta   90.00
_cell.angle_gamma   90.00
#
_symmetry.space_group_name_H-M   'P 1'
#
loop_
_entity.id
_entity.type
_entity.pdbx_description
1 polymer ?
#
loop_
_entity_poly.entity_id
_entity_poly.type
_entity_poly.pdbx_seq_one_letter_code
_entity_poly.pdbx_strand_id
1 'polypeptide(L)'
;MQENKRSVDWDRLEAKPEFRALLGRKASFIIKATIFFMAYYLALPILVGYAPDLMKKKVFGEVNIAYLFALSQFFMAWIMAFVYVRVASRWDREAAAVIADVK
;
A
#
# COMPACT_ATOMS: atom_id res chain seq x y z
N MET A 1 43.32 4.78 12.94
CA MET A 1 42.55 4.01 11.94
C MET A 1 41.40 4.89 11.46
N GLN A 2 41.49 5.44 10.25
CA GLN A 2 40.40 6.25 9.69
C GLN A 2 39.36 5.31 9.07
N GLU A 3 38.23 5.13 9.75
CA GLU A 3 37.08 4.44 9.20
C GLU A 3 36.46 5.35 8.12
N ASN A 4 36.88 5.17 6.87
CA ASN A 4 36.26 5.80 5.72
C ASN A 4 34.88 5.17 5.50
N LYS A 5 33.91 5.51 6.36
CA LYS A 5 32.50 5.43 6.02
C LYS A 5 32.32 6.43 4.88
N ARG A 6 32.24 5.92 3.65
CA ARG A 6 31.67 6.66 2.52
C ARG A 6 30.29 7.15 2.97
N SER A 7 30.22 8.33 3.57
CA SER A 7 28.98 8.99 3.93
C SER A 7 28.33 9.33 2.60
N VAL A 8 27.33 8.54 2.22
CA VAL A 8 26.49 8.86 1.07
C VAL A 8 26.03 10.29 1.25
N ASP A 9 26.33 11.16 0.29
CA ASP A 9 25.95 12.57 0.29
C ASP A 9 24.44 12.65 0.01
N TRP A 10 23.65 12.46 1.07
CA TRP A 10 22.18 12.35 1.00
C TRP A 10 21.54 13.62 0.43
N ASP A 11 22.11 14.79 0.70
CA ASP A 11 21.63 16.07 0.20
C ASP A 11 21.75 16.14 -1.34
N ARG A 12 22.88 15.67 -1.89
CA ARG A 12 23.05 15.56 -3.35
C ARG A 12 22.12 14.52 -3.98
N LEU A 13 21.86 13.41 -3.30
CA LEU A 13 20.95 12.37 -3.79
C LEU A 13 19.49 12.86 -3.81
N GLU A 14 19.07 13.57 -2.76
CA GLU A 14 17.72 14.15 -2.66
C GLU A 14 17.48 15.24 -3.71
N ALA A 15 18.51 16.03 -4.02
CA ALA A 15 18.45 17.07 -5.05
C ALA A 15 18.26 16.50 -6.47
N LYS A 16 18.52 15.20 -6.71
CA LYS A 16 18.36 14.60 -8.05
C LYS A 16 16.87 14.54 -8.47
N PRO A 17 16.53 15.04 -9.67
CA PRO A 17 15.15 14.99 -10.19
C PRO A 17 14.57 13.56 -10.26
N GLU A 18 15.41 12.58 -10.57
CA GLU A 18 15.05 11.16 -10.67
C GLU A 18 14.63 10.57 -9.33
N PHE A 19 15.31 10.96 -8.24
CA PHE A 19 14.99 10.53 -6.89
C PHE A 19 13.64 11.12 -6.43
N ARG A 20 13.40 12.41 -6.71
CA ARG A 20 12.11 13.05 -6.41
C ARG A 20 10.97 12.44 -7.23
N ALA A 21 11.20 12.12 -8.50
CA ALA A 21 10.22 11.43 -9.35
C ALA A 21 9.91 10.00 -8.87
N LEU A 22 10.90 9.29 -8.33
CA LEU A 22 10.70 7.98 -7.69
C LEU A 22 9.83 8.10 -6.44
N LEU A 23 10.13 9.05 -5.55
CA LEU A 23 9.33 9.32 -4.35
C LEU A 23 7.89 9.72 -4.70
N GLY A 24 7.69 10.57 -5.72
CA GLY A 24 6.36 10.95 -6.20
C GLY A 24 5.53 9.76 -6.68
N ARG A 25 6.15 8.81 -7.41
CA ARG A 25 5.48 7.58 -7.85
C ARG A 25 5.14 6.65 -6.69
N LYS A 26 6.04 6.51 -5.71
CA LYS A 26 5.79 5.76 -4.45
C LYS A 26 4.60 6.35 -3.69
N ALA A 27 4.64 7.66 -3.44
CA ALA A 27 3.61 8.37 -2.69
C ALA A 27 2.25 8.28 -3.39
N SER A 28 2.16 8.50 -4.70
CA SER A 28 0.90 8.42 -5.43
C SER A 28 0.26 7.03 -5.33
N PHE A 29 1.06 5.97 -5.41
CA PHE A 29 0.58 4.60 -5.24
C PHE A 29 0.06 4.36 -3.83
N ILE A 30 0.86 4.70 -2.81
CA ILE A 30 0.51 4.48 -1.40
C ILE A 30 -0.75 5.27 -1.04
N ILE A 31 -0.85 6.54 -1.43
CA ILE A 31 -2.02 7.38 -1.13
C ILE A 31 -3.29 6.78 -1.74
N LYS A 32 -3.26 6.37 -3.02
CA LYS A 32 -4.41 5.73 -3.68
C LYS A 32 -4.80 4.42 -3.00
N ALA A 33 -3.81 3.60 -2.65
CA ALA A 33 -4.02 2.34 -1.94
C ALA A 33 -4.63 2.57 -0.56
N THR A 34 -4.16 3.56 0.19
CA THR A 34 -4.70 3.94 1.50
C THR A 34 -6.14 4.45 1.40
N ILE A 35 -6.46 5.29 0.40
CA ILE A 35 -7.84 5.75 0.18
C ILE A 35 -8.76 4.56 -0.10
N PHE A 36 -8.35 3.66 -0.99
CA PHE A 36 -9.12 2.45 -1.29
C PHE A 36 -9.32 1.57 -0.05
N PHE A 37 -8.23 1.29 0.68
CA PHE A 37 -8.26 0.51 1.92
C PHE A 37 -9.23 1.12 2.92
N MET A 38 -9.15 2.43 3.16
CA MET A 38 -9.98 3.13 4.11
C MET A 38 -11.47 3.07 3.70
N ALA A 39 -11.75 3.34 2.42
CA ALA A 39 -13.11 3.28 1.90
C ALA A 39 -13.70 1.86 2.03
N TYR A 40 -12.94 0.83 1.66
CA TYR A 40 -13.38 -0.55 1.74
C TYR A 40 -13.53 -1.04 3.19
N TYR A 41 -12.60 -0.64 4.07
CA TYR A 41 -12.64 -1.00 5.48
C TYR A 41 -13.86 -0.40 6.18
N LEU A 42 -14.11 0.90 5.96
CA LEU A 42 -15.23 1.63 6.55
C LEU A 42 -16.57 1.31 5.89
N ALA A 43 -16.58 0.73 4.68
CA ALA A 43 -17.81 0.31 4.03
C ALA A 43 -18.61 -0.69 4.88
N LEU A 44 -17.96 -1.57 5.64
CA LEU A 44 -18.65 -2.54 6.50
C LEU A 44 -19.51 -1.85 7.59
N PRO A 45 -18.95 -1.05 8.52
CA PRO A 45 -19.77 -0.39 9.54
C PRO A 45 -20.78 0.59 8.94
N ILE A 46 -20.46 1.27 7.83
CA ILE A 46 -21.40 2.13 7.12
C ILE A 46 -22.59 1.33 6.59
N LEU A 47 -22.35 0.22 5.87
CA LEU A 47 -23.43 -0.63 5.34
C LEU A 47 -24.25 -1.29 6.46
N VAL A 48 -23.61 -1.69 7.56
CA VAL A 48 -24.32 -2.23 8.73
C VAL A 48 -25.24 -1.17 9.37
N GLY A 49 -24.81 0.09 9.45
CA GLY A 49 -25.60 1.17 10.03
C GLY A 49 -26.73 1.68 9.12
N TYR A 50 -26.45 1.86 7.82
CA TYR A 50 -27.39 2.46 6.87
C TYR A 50 -28.24 1.43 6.09
N ALA A 51 -27.75 0.21 5.91
CA ALA A 51 -28.42 -0.86 5.17
C ALA A 51 -28.41 -2.20 5.95
N PRO A 52 -28.93 -2.21 7.20
CA PRO A 52 -28.88 -3.40 8.05
C PRO A 52 -29.62 -4.61 7.45
N ASP A 53 -30.71 -4.40 6.70
CA ASP A 53 -31.49 -5.49 6.09
C ASP A 53 -30.70 -6.24 5.01
N LEU A 54 -29.88 -5.51 4.24
CA LEU A 54 -28.96 -6.13 3.29
C LEU A 54 -27.89 -6.94 4.02
N MET A 55 -27.28 -6.35 5.04
CA MET A 55 -26.17 -6.99 5.77
C MET A 55 -26.61 -8.23 6.57
N LYS A 56 -27.87 -8.27 7.02
CA LYS A 56 -28.48 -9.42 7.71
C LYS A 56 -28.94 -10.54 6.76
N LYS A 57 -28.98 -10.29 5.45
CA LYS A 57 -29.42 -11.29 4.47
C LYS A 57 -28.54 -12.54 4.57
N LYS A 58 -29.16 -13.67 4.93
CA LYS A 58 -28.49 -14.96 5.04
C LYS A 58 -28.14 -15.48 3.64
N VAL A 59 -26.94 -16.04 3.50
CA VAL A 59 -26.43 -16.62 2.26
C VAL A 59 -26.35 -18.13 2.38
N PHE A 60 -25.77 -18.64 3.48
CA PHE A 60 -25.70 -20.07 3.77
C PHE A 60 -25.82 -20.33 5.27
N GLY A 61 -26.86 -21.06 5.68
CA GLY A 61 -27.14 -21.28 7.10
C GLY A 61 -27.26 -19.96 7.87
N GLU A 62 -26.50 -19.81 8.95
CA GLU A 62 -26.42 -18.58 9.75
C GLU A 62 -25.43 -17.53 9.20
N VAL A 63 -24.72 -17.83 8.11
CA VAL A 63 -23.77 -16.89 7.49
C VAL A 63 -24.54 -15.86 6.66
N ASN A 64 -24.45 -14.59 7.07
CA ASN A 64 -25.01 -13.44 6.36
C ASN A 64 -23.96 -12.68 5.54
N ILE A 65 -24.42 -11.68 4.78
CA ILE A 65 -23.56 -10.83 3.96
C ILE A 65 -22.50 -10.11 4.80
N ALA A 66 -22.83 -9.67 6.02
CA ALA A 66 -21.86 -9.00 6.89
C ALA A 66 -20.65 -9.89 7.21
N TYR A 67 -20.88 -11.17 7.51
CA TYR A 67 -19.79 -12.13 7.75
C TYR A 67 -18.94 -12.35 6.51
N LEU A 68 -19.56 -12.46 5.33
CA LEU A 68 -18.80 -12.61 4.08
C LEU A 68 -17.96 -11.37 3.76
N PHE A 69 -18.48 -10.17 4.00
CA PHE A 69 -17.75 -8.93 3.82
C PHE A 69 -16.60 -8.80 4.83
N ALA A 70 -16.83 -9.16 6.09
CA ALA A 70 -15.75 -9.20 7.09
C ALA A 70 -14.63 -10.16 6.66
N LEU A 71 -15.00 -11.33 6.12
CA LEU A 71 -14.02 -12.29 5.60
C LEU A 71 -13.27 -11.73 4.37
N SER A 72 -13.94 -11.02 3.48
CA SER A 72 -13.30 -10.42 2.30
C SER A 72 -12.29 -9.33 2.66
N GLN A 73 -12.38 -8.70 3.84
CA GLN A 73 -11.36 -7.76 4.31
C GLN A 73 -9.98 -8.43 4.50
N PHE A 74 -9.93 -9.69 4.92
CA PHE A 74 -8.67 -10.43 5.04
C PHE A 74 -8.03 -10.65 3.66
N PHE A 75 -8.81 -11.12 2.69
CA PHE A 75 -8.33 -11.30 1.31
C PHE A 75 -7.91 -9.96 0.70
N MET A 76 -8.65 -8.88 0.94
CA MET A 76 -8.28 -7.54 0.50
C MET A 76 -6.91 -7.12 1.05
N ALA A 77 -6.66 -7.32 2.35
CA ALA A 77 -5.38 -6.99 2.97
C ALA A 77 -4.21 -7.80 2.37
N TRP A 78 -4.39 -9.11 2.16
CA TRP A 78 -3.37 -9.94 1.52
C TRP A 78 -3.11 -9.56 0.08
N ILE A 79 -4.15 -9.26 -0.70
CA ILE A 79 -4.01 -8.78 -2.08
C ILE A 79 -3.24 -7.46 -2.09
N MET A 80 -3.60 -6.51 -1.23
CA MET A 80 -2.90 -5.24 -1.07
C MET A 80 -1.42 -5.44 -0.74
N ALA A 81 -1.09 -6.32 0.21
CA ALA A 81 0.28 -6.63 0.57
C ALA A 81 1.05 -7.25 -0.62
N PHE A 82 0.44 -8.20 -1.32
CA PHE A 82 1.05 -8.85 -2.48
C PHE A 82 1.31 -7.85 -3.62
N VAL A 83 0.31 -7.02 -3.95
CA VAL A 83 0.44 -5.97 -4.97
C VAL A 83 1.53 -4.98 -4.56
N TYR A 84 1.56 -4.57 -3.29
CA TYR A 84 2.59 -3.68 -2.76
C TYR A 84 3.99 -4.27 -2.92
N VAL A 85 4.24 -5.51 -2.51
CA VAL A 85 5.56 -6.16 -2.64
C VAL A 85 5.98 -6.22 -4.11
N ARG A 86 5.07 -6.56 -5.02
CA ARG A 86 5.36 -6.60 -6.46
C ARG A 86 5.76 -5.23 -6.99
N VAL A 87 5.06 -4.17 -6.60
CA VAL A 87 5.36 -2.79 -7.02
C VAL A 87 6.64 -2.28 -6.37
N ALA A 88 6.85 -2.56 -5.08
CA ALA A 88 8.06 -2.20 -4.33
C ALA A 88 9.31 -2.78 -4.97
N SER A 89 9.27 -4.05 -5.39
CA SER A 89 10.40 -4.68 -6.10
C SER A 89 10.83 -3.91 -7.38
N ARG A 90 9.90 -3.19 -8.04
CA ARG A 90 10.22 -2.35 -9.19
C ARG A 90 10.95 -1.09 -8.75
N TRP A 91 10.45 -0.44 -7.70
CA TRP A 91 11.08 0.76 -7.16
C TRP A 91 12.45 0.49 -6.55
N ASP A 92 12.68 -0.68 -5.97
CA ASP A 92 13.98 -1.07 -5.43
C ASP A 92 15.02 -1.20 -6.53
N ARG A 93 14.64 -1.75 -7.70
CA ARG A 93 15.49 -1.77 -8.90
C ARG A 93 15.80 -0.37 -9.42
N GLU A 94 14.80 0.50 -9.47
CA GLU A 94 14.98 1.90 -9.90
C GLU A 94 15.87 2.67 -8.92
N ALA A 95 15.71 2.47 -7.62
CA ALA A 95 16.57 3.07 -6.59
C ALA A 95 18.02 2.58 -6.70
N ALA A 96 18.23 1.29 -6.93
CA ALA A 96 19.56 0.71 -7.11
C ALA A 96 20.29 1.33 -8.33
N ALA A 97 19.57 1.62 -9.41
CA ALA A 97 20.14 2.30 -10.59
C ALA A 97 20.61 3.73 -10.26
N VAL A 98 19.80 4.51 -9.54
CA VAL A 98 20.15 5.89 -9.16
C VAL A 98 21.35 5.93 -8.18
N ILE A 99 21.46 4.95 -7.29
CA ILE A 99 22.57 4.85 -6.32
C ILE A 99 23.87 4.41 -7.00
N ALA A 100 23.81 3.51 -7.99
CA ALA A 100 24.98 3.08 -8.75
C ALA A 100 25.66 4.26 -9.48
N ASP A 101 24.86 5.24 -9.90
CA ASP A 101 25.29 6.47 -10.58
C ASP A 101 25.97 7.50 -9.65
N VAL A 102 25.99 7.25 -8.33
CA VAL A 102 26.56 8.17 -7.32
C VAL A 102 27.84 7.60 -6.68
N LYS A 103 28.20 6.35 -7.00
CA LYS A 103 29.36 5.66 -6.43
C LYS A 103 30.59 5.77 -7.32
#